data_AF-A0A3R7FPU0-F1
#
_entry.id   AF-A0A3R7FPU0-F1
#
_cell.length_a   1.000
_cell.length_b   1.000
_cell.length_c   1.000
_cell.angle_alpha   90.00
_cell.angle_beta   90.00
_cell.angle_gamma   90.00
#
_symmetry.space_group_name_H-M   'P 1'
#
loop_
_entity.id
_entity.type
_entity.pdbx_description
1 polymer ?
#
loop_
_entity_poly.entity_id
_entity_poly.type
_entity_poly.pdbx_seq_one_letter_code
_entity_poly.pdbx_strand_id
1 'polypeptide(L)'
;MKSRERVISAITLSSPDRAPIMHSPLPGALIKYGEKLNAIFIKYPQDFGPSEFSIPKPEDLSPDYRKGIHKDEWGTVWSSPVDGIHGQVYDYPIKNWEDLDEYEFPPHQKT
;
A
#
# COMPACT_ATOMS: atom_id res chain seq x y z
N MET A 1 11.88 24.54 5.81
CA MET A 1 11.14 23.68 6.77
C MET A 1 11.71 22.26 6.70
N LYS A 2 11.80 21.51 7.80
CA LYS A 2 12.18 20.07 7.75
C LYS A 2 11.03 19.24 7.16
N SER A 3 11.32 18.04 6.67
CA SER A 3 10.32 17.14 6.06
C SER A 3 9.09 16.92 6.93
N ARG A 4 9.28 16.52 8.20
CA ARG A 4 8.19 16.31 9.15
C ARG A 4 7.39 17.59 9.42
N GLU A 5 8.07 18.72 9.59
CA GLU A 5 7.43 20.02 9.81
C GLU A 5 6.57 20.43 8.60
N ARG A 6 7.04 20.14 7.38
CA ARG A 6 6.31 20.39 6.13
C ARG A 6 5.05 19.56 6.02
N VAL A 7 5.13 18.27 6.33
CA VAL A 7 3.94 17.39 6.36
C VAL A 7 2.94 17.91 7.38
N ILE A 8 3.38 18.21 8.62
CA ILE A 8 2.52 18.73 9.68
C ILE A 8 1.87 20.04 9.23
N SER A 9 2.64 20.97 8.68
CA SER A 9 2.11 22.26 8.24
C SER A 9 1.08 22.12 7.12
N ALA A 10 1.29 21.18 6.19
CA ALA A 10 0.31 20.90 5.13
C ALA A 10 -1.00 20.34 5.69
N ILE A 11 -0.96 19.37 6.62
CA ILE A 11 -2.18 18.78 7.19
C ILE A 11 -2.92 19.73 8.15
N THR A 12 -2.22 20.68 8.77
CA THR A 12 -2.83 21.72 9.63
C THR A 12 -3.17 22.99 8.85
N LEU A 13 -3.06 22.98 7.52
CA LEU A 13 -3.37 24.10 6.63
C LEU A 13 -2.59 25.39 6.98
N SER A 14 -1.36 25.26 7.48
CA SER A 14 -0.55 26.37 7.99
C SER A 14 0.59 26.79 7.05
N SER A 15 0.28 26.90 5.76
CA SER A 15 1.18 27.43 4.71
C SER A 15 2.60 26.82 4.71
N PRO A 16 2.76 25.55 4.27
CA PRO A 16 4.08 24.94 4.15
C PRO A 16 4.94 25.66 3.10
N ASP A 17 6.27 25.52 3.21
CA ASP A 17 7.23 26.12 2.26
C ASP A 17 7.13 25.54 0.83
N ARG A 18 6.59 24.32 0.69
CA ARG A 18 6.12 23.68 -0.55
C ARG A 18 5.16 22.55 -0.22
N ALA A 19 4.45 22.01 -1.22
CA ALA A 19 3.69 20.78 -1.05
C ALA A 19 4.63 19.61 -0.65
N PRO A 20 4.27 18.80 0.37
CA PRO A 20 5.03 17.61 0.73
C PRO A 20 4.89 16.53 -0.36
N ILE A 21 5.95 15.74 -0.56
CA ILE A 21 5.99 14.68 -1.57
C ILE A 21 6.06 13.32 -0.88
N MET A 22 5.34 12.34 -1.41
CA MET A 22 5.37 10.94 -0.99
C MET A 22 5.73 10.06 -2.19
N HIS A 23 6.62 9.10 -1.98
CA HIS A 23 6.84 7.98 -2.88
C HIS A 23 5.97 6.81 -2.43
N SER A 24 5.12 6.30 -3.33
CA SER A 24 4.26 5.15 -3.06
C SER A 24 4.43 4.11 -4.17
N PRO A 25 5.60 3.45 -4.26
CA PRO A 25 5.82 2.43 -5.27
C PRO A 25 4.92 1.22 -5.02
N LEU A 26 4.35 0.67 -6.10
CA LEU A 26 3.73 -0.65 -6.03
C LEU A 26 4.81 -1.72 -5.83
N PRO A 27 4.52 -2.82 -5.10
CA PRO A 27 5.48 -3.90 -4.89
C PRO A 27 6.08 -4.44 -6.19
N GLY A 28 5.31 -4.48 -7.28
CA GLY A 28 5.76 -4.98 -8.57
C GLY A 28 6.86 -4.11 -9.19
N ALA A 29 6.86 -2.80 -8.92
CA ALA A 29 7.94 -1.91 -9.34
C ALA A 29 9.22 -2.18 -8.54
N LEU A 30 9.10 -2.40 -7.23
CA LEU A 30 10.23 -2.76 -6.36
C LEU A 30 10.82 -4.13 -6.76
N ILE A 31 9.99 -5.14 -6.99
CA ILE A 31 10.42 -6.47 -7.47
C ILE A 31 11.16 -6.36 -8.82
N LYS A 32 10.62 -5.57 -9.76
CA LYS A 32 11.18 -5.46 -11.11
C LYS A 32 12.48 -4.65 -11.17
N TYR A 33 12.56 -3.54 -10.45
CA TYR A 33 13.65 -2.57 -10.59
C TYR A 33 14.63 -2.58 -9.41
N GLY A 34 14.22 -3.12 -8.26
CA GLY A 34 15.02 -3.29 -7.07
C GLY A 34 15.78 -2.03 -6.67
N GLU A 35 17.07 -2.22 -6.38
CA GLU A 35 17.93 -1.14 -5.89
C GLU A 35 18.12 0.02 -6.87
N LYS A 36 17.88 -0.19 -8.17
CA LYS A 36 17.91 0.92 -9.14
C LYS A 36 16.79 1.92 -8.88
N LEU A 37 15.63 1.43 -8.42
CA LEU A 37 14.51 2.29 -8.05
C LEU A 37 14.76 2.96 -6.70
N ASN A 38 15.29 2.23 -5.71
CA ASN A 38 15.73 2.83 -4.44
C ASN A 38 16.76 3.95 -4.66
N ALA A 39 17.72 3.77 -5.57
CA ALA A 39 18.70 4.82 -5.88
C ALA A 39 18.04 6.12 -6.36
N ILE A 40 16.91 6.05 -7.07
CA ILE A 40 16.14 7.24 -7.50
C ILE A 40 15.46 7.88 -6.28
N PHE A 41 14.81 7.08 -5.43
CA PHE A 41 14.15 7.59 -4.23
C PHE A 41 15.13 8.23 -3.24
N ILE A 42 16.31 7.63 -3.05
CA ILE A 42 17.39 8.18 -2.21
C ILE A 42 17.90 9.51 -2.80
N LYS A 43 18.06 9.59 -4.12
CA LYS A 43 18.49 10.82 -4.81
C LYS A 43 17.45 11.94 -4.69
N TYR A 44 16.16 11.60 -4.65
CA TYR A 44 15.05 12.55 -4.57
C TYR A 44 14.15 12.22 -3.38
N PRO A 45 14.54 12.60 -2.15
CA PRO A 45 13.88 12.10 -0.95
C PRO A 45 12.45 12.63 -0.75
N GLN A 46 11.60 11.80 -0.15
CA GLN A 46 10.23 12.13 0.24
C GLN A 46 10.14 12.81 1.62
N ASP A 47 8.97 13.34 1.93
CA ASP A 47 8.72 14.09 3.17
C ASP A 47 8.13 13.23 4.31
N PHE A 48 7.64 12.01 4.01
CA PHE A 48 6.87 11.16 4.93
C PHE A 48 7.67 10.08 5.67
N GLY A 49 8.98 9.96 5.40
CA GLY A 49 9.82 8.93 6.02
C GLY A 49 11.09 8.66 5.21
N PRO A 50 11.75 7.51 5.47
CA PRO A 50 12.88 7.05 4.66
C PRO A 50 12.50 6.98 3.18
N SER A 51 13.46 7.28 2.30
CA SER A 51 13.28 7.21 0.85
C SER A 51 13.93 5.94 0.27
N GLU A 52 13.86 4.87 1.05
CA GLU A 52 14.40 3.55 0.75
C GLU A 52 13.32 2.55 1.18
N PHE A 53 13.00 1.61 0.29
CA PHE A 53 11.91 0.66 0.48
C PHE A 53 12.47 -0.76 0.41
N SER A 54 11.98 -1.64 1.28
CA SER A 54 12.27 -3.06 1.21
C SER A 54 11.71 -3.65 -0.08
N ILE A 55 12.51 -4.47 -0.77
CA ILE A 55 12.06 -5.20 -1.95
C ILE A 55 11.36 -6.48 -1.46
N PRO A 56 10.04 -6.62 -1.62
CA PRO A 56 9.32 -7.78 -1.12
C PRO A 56 9.62 -9.01 -1.99
N LYS A 57 9.52 -10.20 -1.41
CA LYS A 57 9.45 -11.44 -2.19
C LYS A 57 8.00 -11.69 -2.63
N PRO A 58 7.76 -12.31 -3.79
CA PRO A 58 6.39 -12.61 -4.25
C PRO A 58 5.55 -13.39 -3.23
N GLU A 59 6.16 -14.32 -2.49
CA GLU A 59 5.50 -15.09 -1.44
C GLU A 59 5.02 -14.24 -0.25
N ASP A 60 5.68 -13.12 0.04
CA ASP A 60 5.36 -12.21 1.14
C ASP A 60 4.28 -11.18 0.76
N LEU A 61 3.85 -11.15 -0.51
CA LEU A 61 2.81 -10.24 -0.97
C LEU A 61 1.46 -10.59 -0.33
N SER A 62 0.70 -9.56 0.06
CA SER A 62 -0.68 -9.71 0.51
C SER A 62 -1.57 -10.21 -0.65
N PRO A 63 -2.74 -10.80 -0.33
CA PRO A 63 -3.65 -11.40 -1.33
C PRO A 63 -3.99 -10.48 -2.50
N ASP A 64 -4.17 -9.18 -2.25
CA ASP A 64 -4.48 -8.14 -3.23
C ASP A 64 -3.31 -7.85 -4.20
N TYR A 65 -2.06 -8.11 -3.81
CA TYR A 65 -0.89 -7.94 -4.67
C TYR A 65 -0.38 -9.23 -5.30
N ARG A 66 -0.87 -10.40 -4.86
CA ARG A 66 -0.37 -11.69 -5.33
C ARG A 66 -1.04 -12.10 -6.64
N LYS A 67 -0.25 -12.57 -7.60
CA LYS A 67 -0.76 -13.07 -8.89
C LYS A 67 -1.71 -14.25 -8.69
N GLY A 68 -2.82 -14.23 -9.39
CA GLY A 68 -3.88 -15.24 -9.31
C GLY A 68 -5.11 -14.71 -8.57
N ILE A 69 -5.88 -15.63 -8.00
CA ILE A 69 -7.10 -15.34 -7.25
C ILE A 69 -6.85 -15.70 -5.78
N HIS A 70 -6.92 -14.72 -4.89
CA HIS A 70 -6.62 -14.90 -3.46
C HIS A 70 -7.65 -14.19 -2.59
N LYS A 71 -8.02 -14.82 -1.46
CA LYS A 71 -8.95 -14.25 -0.48
C LYS A 71 -8.18 -13.60 0.67
N ASP A 72 -8.55 -12.39 1.05
CA ASP A 72 -7.98 -11.71 2.22
C ASP A 72 -8.71 -12.08 3.53
N GLU A 73 -8.20 -11.56 4.64
CA GLU A 73 -8.77 -11.79 5.97
C GLU A 73 -10.17 -11.19 6.14
N TRP A 74 -10.51 -10.20 5.33
CA TRP A 74 -11.85 -9.61 5.29
C TRP A 74 -12.83 -10.46 4.48
N GLY A 75 -12.34 -11.47 3.78
CA GLY A 75 -13.12 -12.33 2.91
C GLY A 75 -13.34 -11.77 1.50
N THR A 76 -12.68 -10.67 1.14
CA THR A 76 -12.66 -10.14 -0.23
C THR A 76 -11.74 -11.01 -1.07
N VAL A 77 -12.19 -11.37 -2.26
CA VAL A 77 -11.39 -12.12 -3.23
C VAL A 77 -10.82 -11.15 -4.24
N TRP A 78 -9.52 -11.20 -4.43
CA TRP A 78 -8.76 -10.36 -5.33
C TRP A 78 -8.27 -11.16 -6.52
N SER A 79 -8.29 -10.56 -7.70
CA SER A 79 -7.69 -11.11 -8.92
C SER A 79 -6.60 -10.17 -9.42
N SER A 80 -5.37 -10.66 -9.50
CA SER A 80 -4.24 -9.92 -10.08
C SER A 80 -3.53 -10.74 -11.16
N PRO A 81 -3.25 -10.16 -12.34
CA PRO A 81 -2.54 -10.86 -13.41
C PRO A 81 -1.02 -10.94 -13.17
N VAL A 82 -0.46 -10.10 -12.30
CA VAL A 82 0.99 -9.92 -12.10
C VAL A 82 1.29 -9.62 -10.64
N ASP A 83 2.29 -10.29 -10.08
CA ASP A 83 2.75 -10.03 -8.71
C ASP A 83 3.14 -8.56 -8.51
N GLY A 84 2.62 -8.00 -7.43
CA GLY A 84 2.89 -6.64 -6.99
C GLY A 84 2.16 -5.54 -7.76
N ILE A 85 1.22 -5.89 -8.66
CA ILE A 85 0.20 -4.97 -9.15
C ILE A 85 -1.07 -5.21 -8.34
N HIS A 86 -1.68 -4.12 -7.85
CA HIS A 86 -2.89 -4.20 -7.05
C HIS A 86 -4.01 -4.85 -7.87
N GLY A 87 -4.59 -5.90 -7.30
CA GLY A 87 -5.64 -6.69 -7.91
C GLY A 87 -6.95 -5.93 -7.97
N GLN A 88 -7.87 -6.46 -8.76
CA GLN A 88 -9.26 -6.04 -8.78
C GLN A 88 -10.07 -6.93 -7.86
N VAL A 89 -11.08 -6.36 -7.21
CA VAL A 89 -12.07 -7.13 -6.47
C VAL A 89 -12.77 -8.08 -7.45
N TYR A 90 -12.64 -9.36 -7.19
CA TYR A 90 -13.24 -10.46 -7.95
C TYR A 90 -14.52 -10.95 -7.29
N ASP A 91 -14.51 -11.06 -5.95
CA ASP A 91 -15.65 -11.45 -5.14
C ASP A 91 -15.56 -10.76 -3.77
N TYR A 92 -16.66 -10.72 -3.01
CA TYR A 92 -16.75 -9.98 -1.75
C TYR A 92 -17.80 -10.61 -0.82
N PRO A 93 -17.61 -10.54 0.51
CA PRO A 93 -18.33 -11.39 1.46
C PRO A 93 -19.80 -11.00 1.69
N ILE A 94 -20.14 -9.72 1.56
CA ILE A 94 -21.48 -9.18 1.82
C ILE A 94 -22.14 -8.83 0.49
N LYS A 95 -23.08 -9.65 0.02
CA LYS A 95 -23.81 -9.44 -1.25
C LYS A 95 -25.07 -8.64 -1.04
N ASN A 96 -25.70 -8.82 0.10
CA ASN A 96 -26.92 -8.14 0.52
C ASN A 96 -26.79 -7.72 1.98
N TRP A 97 -27.75 -6.93 2.46
CA TRP A 97 -27.72 -6.42 3.84
C TRP A 97 -27.85 -7.52 4.88
N GLU A 98 -28.55 -8.60 4.56
CA GLU A 98 -28.75 -9.75 5.45
C GLU A 98 -27.43 -10.50 5.72
N ASP A 99 -26.48 -10.48 4.78
CA ASP A 99 -25.17 -11.13 4.96
C ASP A 99 -24.30 -10.43 6.03
N LEU A 100 -24.64 -9.18 6.39
CA LEU A 100 -23.93 -8.44 7.42
C LEU A 100 -24.17 -9.01 8.82
N ASP A 101 -25.35 -9.60 9.07
CA ASP A 101 -25.72 -10.12 10.38
C ASP A 101 -24.84 -11.31 10.81
N GLU A 102 -24.33 -12.07 9.83
CA GLU A 102 -23.44 -13.23 10.04
C GLU A 102 -21.96 -12.90 9.73
N TYR A 103 -21.66 -11.68 9.29
CA TYR A 103 -20.30 -11.30 8.92
C TYR A 103 -19.39 -11.14 10.14
N GLU A 104 -18.33 -11.94 10.18
CA GLU A 104 -17.28 -11.83 11.19
C GLU A 104 -16.14 -10.93 10.68
N PHE A 105 -15.88 -9.84 11.40
CA PHE A 105 -14.72 -9.00 11.15
C PHE A 105 -13.42 -9.77 11.42
N PRO A 106 -12.35 -9.54 10.63
CA PRO A 106 -11.06 -10.11 10.96
C PRO A 106 -10.58 -9.65 12.34
N PRO A 107 -9.75 -10.46 13.01
CA PRO A 107 -9.23 -10.10 14.33
C PRO A 107 -8.46 -8.79 14.25
N HIS A 108 -8.48 -8.01 15.33
CA HIS A 108 -7.65 -6.82 15.44
C HIS A 108 -6.18 -7.18 15.20
N GLN A 109 -5.54 -6.44 14.28
CA GLN A 109 -4.10 -6.54 14.05
C GLN A 109 -3.35 -6.26 15.36
N LYS A 110 -2.49 -7.20 15.76
CA LYS A 110 -1.63 -7.01 16.94
C LYS A 110 -0.53 -6.01 16.57
N THR A 111 -0.49 -4.89 17.28
CA THR A 111 0.58 -3.86 17.22
C THR A 111 1.88 -4.34 17.81
#